data_AF-A6HDF3-F1
#
_entry.id   AF-A6HDF3-F1
#
_cell.length_a   1.000
_cell.length_b   1.000
_cell.length_c   1.000
_cell.angle_alpha   90.00
_cell.angle_beta   90.00
_cell.angle_gamma   90.00
#
_symmetry.space_group_name_H-M   'P 1'
#
loop_
_entity.id
_entity.type
_entity.pdbx_description
1 polymer ?
#
loop_
_entity_poly.entity_id
_entity_poly.type
_entity_poly.pdbx_seq_one_letter_code
_entity_poly.pdbx_strand_id
1 'polypeptide(L)'
;MKLTQGSFLWYLYMDKIYCLLSLRNVKALMEYFHLLDVHHRNTLNDVLFFHFLRHVTNLRSSQIKMIFDLLDWTAVGEIGFDQFYVLVCILLAHQAKPSGRSLYVPPFPACFRSA
;
A
#
# COMPACT_ATOMS: atom_id res chain seq x y z
N MET A 1 -6.69 -11.90 0.47
CA MET A 1 -7.35 -10.62 0.16
C MET A 1 -7.34 -10.46 -1.36
N LYS A 2 -8.41 -10.02 -2.02
CA LYS A 2 -8.36 -9.71 -3.46
C LYS A 2 -8.61 -8.22 -3.66
N LEU A 3 -7.72 -7.55 -4.41
CA LEU A 3 -7.95 -6.18 -4.85
C LEU A 3 -9.04 -6.20 -5.93
N THR A 4 -9.95 -5.22 -5.85
CA THR A 4 -10.98 -5.01 -6.87
C THR A 4 -10.31 -4.56 -8.18
N GLN A 5 -10.63 -5.23 -9.29
CA GLN A 5 -10.14 -4.84 -10.61
C GLN A 5 -10.64 -3.44 -10.99
N GLY A 6 -9.77 -2.61 -11.56
CA GLY A 6 -10.08 -1.22 -11.93
C GLY A 6 -9.92 -0.21 -10.78
N SER A 7 -9.55 -0.65 -9.57
CA SER A 7 -9.15 0.27 -8.50
C SER A 7 -7.82 0.96 -8.83
N PHE A 8 -7.63 2.18 -8.32
CA PHE A 8 -6.39 2.95 -8.52
C PHE A 8 -5.13 2.16 -8.11
N LEU A 9 -5.21 1.39 -7.02
CA LEU A 9 -4.11 0.56 -6.54
C LEU A 9 -3.65 -0.47 -7.59
N TRP A 10 -4.52 -0.90 -8.50
CA TRP A 10 -4.17 -1.86 -9.54
C TRP A 10 -3.10 -1.34 -10.52
N TYR A 11 -3.03 -0.02 -10.68
CA TYR A 11 -2.07 0.65 -11.58
C TYR A 11 -0.74 0.96 -10.89
N LEU A 12 -0.65 0.77 -9.57
CA LEU A 12 0.58 0.97 -8.83
C LEU A 12 1.50 -0.24 -8.99
N TYR A 13 2.74 0.03 -9.42
CA TYR A 13 3.77 -0.99 -9.51
C TYR A 13 4.63 -1.01 -8.24
N MET A 14 4.76 -2.20 -7.67
CA MET A 14 5.59 -2.47 -6.50
C MET A 14 6.90 -3.13 -6.94
N ASP A 15 8.01 -2.64 -6.42
CA ASP A 15 9.31 -3.27 -6.60
C ASP A 15 9.33 -4.64 -5.90
N LYS A 16 9.66 -5.70 -6.64
CA LYS A 16 9.63 -7.08 -6.14
C LYS A 16 10.80 -7.43 -5.22
N ILE A 17 11.88 -6.67 -5.27
CA ILE A 17 13.08 -6.89 -4.46
C ILE A 17 12.87 -6.24 -3.10
N TYR A 18 12.42 -4.98 -3.10
CA TYR A 18 12.32 -4.20 -1.88
C TYR A 18 10.92 -4.16 -1.27
N CYS A 19 9.90 -4.64 -1.99
CA CYS A 19 8.51 -4.53 -1.57
C CYS A 19 8.10 -3.08 -1.26
N LEU A 20 8.55 -2.14 -2.09
CA LEU A 20 8.29 -0.71 -1.96
C LEU A 20 7.77 -0.14 -3.28
N LEU A 21 7.06 0.98 -3.20
CA LEU A 21 6.68 1.75 -4.38
C LEU A 21 7.84 2.64 -4.83
N SER A 22 7.98 2.82 -6.15
CA SER A 22 8.86 3.84 -6.70
C SER A 22 8.41 5.25 -6.26
N LEU A 23 9.33 6.21 -6.23
CA LEU A 23 9.02 7.60 -5.82
C LEU A 23 7.83 8.20 -6.62
N ARG A 24 7.72 7.89 -7.91
CA ARG A 24 6.61 8.34 -8.75
C ARG A 24 5.26 7.78 -8.27
N ASN A 25 5.23 6.50 -7.92
CA ASN A 25 4.04 5.83 -7.41
C ASN A 25 3.69 6.29 -5.99
N VAL A 26 4.69 6.57 -5.15
CA VAL A 26 4.49 7.17 -3.82
C VAL A 26 3.86 8.55 -3.97
N LYS A 27 4.36 9.39 -4.87
CA LYS A 27 3.78 10.72 -5.13
C LYS A 27 2.33 10.60 -5.60
N ALA A 28 2.05 9.72 -6.55
CA ALA A 28 0.68 9.49 -7.01
C ALA A 28 -0.24 8.97 -5.89
N LEU A 29 0.27 8.10 -5.00
CA LEU A 29 -0.45 7.61 -3.84
C LEU A 29 -0.70 8.71 -2.80
N MET A 30 0.24 9.63 -2.62
CA MET A 30 0.11 10.78 -1.72
C MET A 30 -0.99 11.73 -2.19
N GLU A 31 -1.00 12.08 -3.48
CA GLU A 31 -2.09 12.88 -4.07
C GLU A 31 -3.45 12.16 -3.92
N TYR A 32 -3.48 10.84 -4.14
CA TYR A 32 -4.69 10.05 -3.94
C TYR A 32 -5.14 10.04 -2.47
N PHE A 33 -4.20 9.96 -1.52
CA PHE A 33 -4.49 10.04 -0.10
C PHE A 33 -5.05 11.42 0.28
N HIS A 34 -4.51 12.51 -0.26
CA HIS A 34 -5.06 13.86 -0.06
C HIS A 34 -6.45 14.03 -0.65
N LEU A 35 -6.79 13.34 -1.73
CA LEU A 35 -8.17 13.30 -2.25
C LEU A 35 -9.12 12.53 -1.33
N LEU A 36 -8.63 11.53 -0.58
CA LEU A 36 -9.42 10.80 0.40
C LEU A 36 -9.57 11.58 1.72
N ASP A 37 -8.55 12.33 2.11
CA ASP A 37 -8.55 13.18 3.30
C ASP A 37 -9.27 14.52 3.04
N VAL A 38 -10.59 14.47 3.15
CA VAL A 38 -11.49 15.63 3.04
C VAL A 38 -11.22 16.67 4.14
N HIS A 39 -10.59 16.27 5.25
CA HIS A 39 -10.32 17.17 6.38
C HIS A 39 -8.98 17.90 6.25
N HIS A 40 -8.15 17.53 5.28
CA HIS A 40 -6.81 18.09 5.06
C HIS A 40 -5.93 18.08 6.32
N ARG A 41 -6.09 17.05 7.15
CA ARG A 41 -5.30 16.83 8.38
C ARG A 41 -4.13 15.89 8.16
N ASN A 42 -3.94 15.44 6.92
CA ASN A 42 -3.00 14.40 6.53
C ASN A 42 -3.22 13.09 7.29
N THR A 43 -4.48 12.83 7.67
CA THR A 43 -4.92 11.65 8.40
C THR A 43 -6.26 11.16 7.86
N LEU A 44 -6.49 9.85 7.91
CA LEU A 44 -7.76 9.22 7.56
C LEU A 44 -8.46 8.74 8.82
N ASN A 45 -9.70 9.18 9.00
CA ASN A 45 -10.54 8.68 10.07
C ASN A 45 -10.99 7.23 9.80
N ASP A 46 -11.38 6.52 10.84
CA ASP A 46 -11.87 5.13 10.82
C ASP A 46 -12.96 4.88 9.77
N VAL A 47 -13.94 5.78 9.66
CA VAL A 47 -15.04 5.70 8.69
C VAL A 47 -14.52 5.80 7.25
N LEU A 48 -13.66 6.78 6.97
CA LEU A 48 -13.09 6.98 5.62
C LEU A 48 -12.23 5.77 5.24
N PHE A 49 -11.38 5.31 6.16
CA PHE A 49 -10.55 4.13 5.98
C PHE A 49 -11.40 2.88 5.70
N PHE A 50 -12.48 2.68 6.47
CA PHE A 50 -13.36 1.55 6.31
C PHE A 50 -14.02 1.53 4.92
N HIS A 51 -14.54 2.68 4.47
CA HIS A 51 -15.15 2.80 3.15
C HIS A 51 -14.15 2.60 2.03
N PHE A 52 -12.94 3.17 2.16
CA PHE A 52 -11.85 2.96 1.21
C PHE A 52 -11.51 1.48 1.07
N LEU A 53 -11.23 0.80 2.19
CA LEU A 53 -10.75 -0.59 2.14
C LEU A 53 -11.85 -1.54 1.65
N ARG A 54 -13.11 -1.25 1.97
CA ARG A 54 -14.27 -1.98 1.46
C ARG A 54 -14.52 -1.78 -0.04
N HIS A 55 -14.15 -0.63 -0.59
CA HIS A 55 -14.25 -0.36 -2.03
C HIS A 55 -13.13 -1.06 -2.81
N VAL A 56 -11.92 -1.00 -2.27
CA VAL A 56 -10.71 -1.45 -2.97
C VAL A 56 -10.42 -2.95 -2.76
N THR A 57 -11.00 -3.57 -1.74
CA THR A 57 -10.82 -4.99 -1.43
C THR A 57 -12.16 -5.69 -1.18
N ASN A 58 -12.16 -7.02 -1.26
CA ASN A 58 -13.31 -7.85 -0.89
C ASN A 58 -13.34 -8.28 0.58
N LEU A 59 -12.75 -7.49 1.49
CA LEU A 59 -12.64 -7.83 2.91
C LEU A 59 -13.98 -7.68 3.65
N ARG A 60 -14.19 -8.54 4.65
CA ARG A 60 -15.33 -8.42 5.58
C ARG A 60 -15.10 -7.28 6.55
N SER A 61 -16.18 -6.67 7.05
CA SER A 61 -16.11 -5.55 8.00
C SER A 61 -15.29 -5.85 9.26
N SER A 62 -15.36 -7.08 9.79
CA SER A 62 -14.53 -7.49 10.94
C SER A 62 -13.03 -7.53 10.62
N GLN A 63 -12.66 -7.90 9.39
CA GLN A 63 -11.26 -7.93 8.95
C GLN A 63 -10.75 -6.52 8.71
N ILE A 64 -11.58 -5.64 8.15
CA ILE A 64 -11.23 -4.22 7.95
C ILE A 64 -10.98 -3.55 9.30
N LYS A 65 -11.85 -3.80 10.30
CA LYS A 65 -11.66 -3.29 11.66
C LYS A 65 -10.36 -3.79 12.30
N MET A 66 -10.08 -5.09 12.18
CA MET A 66 -8.82 -5.67 12.67
C MET A 66 -7.58 -5.05 12.01
N ILE A 67 -7.64 -4.76 10.70
CA ILE A 67 -6.53 -4.10 9.98
C ILE A 67 -6.37 -2.66 10.46
N PHE A 68 -7.47 -1.95 10.69
CA PHE A 68 -7.42 -0.60 11.23
C PHE A 68 -6.76 -0.59 12.61
N ASP A 69 -7.21 -1.45 13.53
CA ASP A 69 -6.64 -1.59 14.87
C ASP A 69 -5.15 -1.99 14.83
N LEU A 70 -4.74 -2.77 13.82
CA LEU A 70 -3.34 -3.15 13.62
C LEU A 70 -2.47 -2.00 13.08
N LEU A 71 -3.03 -1.06 12.34
CA LEU A 71 -2.30 0.06 11.73
C LEU A 71 -2.26 1.29 12.62
N ASP A 72 -3.30 1.52 13.44
CA ASP A 72 -3.33 2.59 14.43
C ASP A 72 -2.47 2.24 15.65
N TRP A 73 -1.15 2.17 15.44
CA TRP A 73 -0.18 1.88 16.50
C TRP A 73 -0.21 2.88 17.66
N THR A 74 -0.74 4.07 17.40
CA THR A 74 -0.84 5.17 18.34
C THR A 74 -2.16 5.18 19.12
N ALA A 75 -3.12 4.33 18.75
CA ALA A 75 -4.47 4.30 19.31
C ALA A 75 -5.16 5.68 19.30
N VAL A 76 -4.88 6.49 18.28
CA VAL A 76 -5.43 7.85 18.13
C VAL A 76 -6.81 7.80 17.45
N GLY A 77 -7.11 6.70 16.75
CA GLY A 77 -8.30 6.55 15.92
C GLY A 77 -8.15 7.20 14.54
N GLU A 78 -6.94 7.56 14.14
CA GLU A 78 -6.64 8.17 12.84
C GLU A 78 -5.44 7.48 12.19
N ILE A 79 -5.47 7.34 10.86
CA ILE A 79 -4.43 6.70 10.07
C ILE A 79 -3.64 7.74 9.28
N GLY A 80 -2.35 7.86 9.59
CA GLY A 80 -1.41 8.72 8.85
C GLY A 80 -1.02 8.15 7.49
N PHE A 81 -0.37 8.97 6.66
CA PHE A 81 0.09 8.54 5.33
C PHE A 81 1.11 7.40 5.39
N ASP A 82 1.99 7.38 6.38
CA ASP A 82 2.98 6.33 6.62
C ASP A 82 2.33 4.97 6.91
N GLN A 83 1.33 4.95 7.79
CA GLN A 83 0.53 3.76 8.10
C GLN A 83 -0.27 3.30 6.88
N PHE A 84 -0.88 4.26 6.17
CA PHE A 84 -1.60 4.00 4.92
C PHE A 84 -0.69 3.43 3.82
N TYR A 85 0.52 3.96 3.68
CA TYR A 85 1.52 3.49 2.73
C TYR A 85 1.90 2.04 3.01
N VAL A 86 2.15 1.68 4.27
CA VAL A 86 2.45 0.30 4.68
C VAL A 86 1.30 -0.64 4.29
N LEU A 87 0.05 -0.25 4.54
CA LEU A 87 -1.12 -1.02 4.12
C LEU A 87 -1.14 -1.25 2.60
N VAL A 88 -0.93 -0.20 1.81
CA VAL A 88 -0.94 -0.31 0.34
C VAL A 88 0.16 -1.24 -0.14
N CYS A 89 1.36 -1.16 0.43
CA CYS A 89 2.43 -2.11 0.16
C CYS A 89 2.03 -3.55 0.48
N ILE A 90 1.44 -3.81 1.66
CA ILE A 90 0.96 -5.15 2.04
C ILE A 90 -0.10 -5.67 1.04
N LEU A 91 -1.05 -4.82 0.65
CA LEU A 91 -2.11 -5.18 -0.30
C LEU A 91 -1.53 -5.55 -1.68
N LEU A 92 -0.56 -4.78 -2.17
CA LEU A 92 0.09 -5.01 -3.46
C LEU A 92 0.99 -6.25 -3.43
N ALA A 93 1.77 -6.45 -2.36
CA ALA A 93 2.59 -7.65 -2.18
C ALA A 93 1.74 -8.92 -2.16
N HIS A 94 0.55 -8.86 -1.57
CA HIS A 94 -0.37 -9.98 -1.56
C HIS A 94 -1.02 -10.25 -2.93
N GLN A 95 -1.23 -9.22 -3.77
CA GLN A 95 -1.70 -9.41 -5.15
C GLN A 95 -0.60 -9.81 -6.13
N ALA A 96 0.67 -9.56 -5.79
CA ALA A 96 1.80 -9.98 -6.59
C ALA A 96 1.82 -11.52 -6.63
N LYS A 97 1.07 -12.09 -7.58
CA LYS A 97 1.13 -13.52 -7.88
C LYS A 97 2.61 -13.87 -8.09
N PRO A 98 3.11 -14.97 -7.51
CA PRO A 98 4.34 -15.57 -7.98
C PRO A 98 4.03 -16.15 -9.37
N SER A 99 3.92 -15.29 -10.39
CA SER A 99 4.02 -15.72 -11.77
C SER A 99 5.44 -16.27 -11.91
N GLY A 100 5.56 -17.59 -11.93
CA GLY A 100 6.82 -18.33 -12.00
C GLY A 100 7.71 -17.88 -13.16
N ARG A 101 8.47 -16.81 -12.92
CA ARG A 101 9.83 -16.66 -13.41
C ARG A 101 10.67 -16.51 -12.16
N SER A 102 11.32 -17.62 -11.82
CA SER A 102 12.56 -17.65 -11.07
C SER A 102 13.40 -16.46 -11.54
N LEU A 103 13.43 -15.39 -10.73
CA LEU A 103 14.41 -14.35 -10.91
C LEU A 103 15.68 -14.97 -10.36
N TYR A 104 16.54 -15.46 -11.24
CA TYR A 104 17.93 -15.70 -10.91
C TYR A 104 18.45 -14.35 -10.39
N VAL A 105 18.65 -14.25 -9.07
CA VAL A 105 19.29 -13.09 -8.45
C VAL A 105 20.78 -13.43 -8.45
N PRO A 106 21.60 -12.92 -9.40
CA PRO A 106 23.03 -12.97 -9.18
C PRO A 106 23.33 -12.18 -7.89
N PRO A 107 24.18 -12.71 -7.01
CA PRO A 107 24.60 -11.98 -5.82
C PRO A 107 25.43 -10.78 -6.30
N PHE A 108 24.99 -9.59 -5.91
CA PHE A 108 25.67 -8.30 -6.08
C PHE A 108 25.77 -7.70 -7.50
N PRO A 109 25.49 -6.39 -7.66
CA PRO A 109 25.97 -5.66 -8.83
C PRO A 109 27.49 -5.51 -8.74
N ALA A 110 28.21 -6.23 -9.61
CA ALA A 110 29.63 -6.01 -9.90
C ALA A 110 29.86 -4.69 -10.68
N CYS A 111 29.30 -3.58 -10.20
CA CYS A 111 29.55 -2.24 -10.73
C CYS A 111 29.90 -1.28 -9.59
N PHE A 112 31.02 -1.55 -8.93
CA PHE A 112 31.89 -0.51 -8.37
C PHE A 112 33.33 -0.81 -8.85
N ARG A 113 33.56 -0.54 -10.14
CA ARG A 113 34.90 -0.31 -10.70
C ARG A 113 34.76 0.80 -11.71
N SER A 114 35.24 1.98 -11.33
CA SER A 114 35.86 3.03 -12.16
C SER A 114 35.68 4.38 -11.50
N ALA A 115 36.62 4.74 -10.62
CA ALA A 115 37.31 6.02 -10.56
C ALA A 115 38.52 5.85 -9.63
#